data_AF-A0A7S3AK46-F1
#
_entry.id   AF-A0A7S3AK46-F1
#
_cell.length_a   1.000
_cell.length_b   1.000
_cell.length_c   1.000
_cell.angle_alpha   90.00
_cell.angle_beta   90.00
_cell.angle_gamma   90.00
#
_symmetry.space_group_name_H-M   'P 1'
#
loop_
_entity.id
_entity.type
_entity.pdbx_description
1 polymer ?
#
loop_
_entity_poly.entity_id
_entity_poly.type
_entity_poly.pdbx_seq_one_letter_code
_entity_poly.pdbx_strand_id
1 'polypeptide(L)'
;RMSVNEMRMIADLADKYCPNGEIRLTVEQNVILPNVPNDDVVALLAEPALNGDSRLSVEPGAIVGNLVSCTGAQFCGLAMIETKGPAEEIAAQAQQRMVLDRDVRIHWTGCPNSCGQVQAADIGLMGGPAKKEINGKMKAVPGVKMFVGGTIGEHGKLQLDAEIGGIPIEDLLPHLMDTIVTEFGGIIKPEYAEEHAAWQREQVEIKAALAAEAAKKAAKKEAEAEAKAKAPSLS
;
A
#
# COMPACT_ATOMS: atom_id res chain seq x y z
N ARG A 1 11.19 8.09 3.50
CA ARG A 1 11.84 8.94 4.55
C ARG A 1 13.03 9.65 3.91
N MET A 2 13.55 10.73 4.50
CA MET A 2 14.74 11.43 3.99
C MET A 2 15.82 11.51 5.06
N SER A 3 17.05 11.30 4.64
CA SER A 3 18.26 11.49 5.43
C SER A 3 18.73 12.93 5.38
N VAL A 4 19.59 13.32 6.34
CA VAL A 4 20.23 14.64 6.34
C VAL A 4 21.03 14.87 5.04
N ASN A 5 21.66 13.83 4.50
CA ASN A 5 22.43 13.92 3.26
C ASN A 5 21.53 14.21 2.06
N GLU A 6 20.41 13.49 1.90
CA GLU A 6 19.44 13.76 0.83
C GLU A 6 18.85 15.17 0.94
N MET A 7 18.57 15.64 2.16
CA MET A 7 18.08 17.01 2.38
C MET A 7 19.10 18.07 1.97
N ARG A 8 20.39 17.83 2.23
CA ARG A 8 21.47 18.73 1.78
C ARG A 8 21.63 18.70 0.26
N MET A 9 21.58 17.52 -0.35
CA MET A 9 21.62 17.40 -1.82
C MET A 9 20.51 18.21 -2.47
N ILE A 10 19.27 18.16 -1.95
CA ILE A 10 18.16 18.96 -2.47
C ILE A 10 18.41 20.46 -2.29
N ALA A 11 18.92 20.88 -1.13
CA ALA A 11 19.26 22.27 -0.90
C ALA A 11 20.34 22.77 -1.87
N ASP A 12 21.39 21.98 -2.09
CA ASP A 12 22.47 22.31 -3.03
C ASP A 12 21.94 22.43 -4.47
N LEU A 13 21.01 21.55 -4.88
CA LEU A 13 20.35 21.64 -6.18
C LEU A 13 19.47 22.90 -6.28
N ALA A 14 18.71 23.21 -5.23
CA ALA A 14 17.85 24.39 -5.21
C ALA A 14 18.68 25.68 -5.29
N ASP A 15 19.76 25.80 -4.50
CA ASP A 15 20.64 26.97 -4.51
C ASP A 15 21.31 27.19 -5.88
N LYS A 16 21.64 26.08 -6.58
CA LYS A 16 22.29 26.13 -7.89
C LYS A 16 21.34 26.45 -9.04
N TYR A 17 20.13 25.88 -9.02
CA TYR A 17 19.24 25.85 -10.19
C TYR A 17 17.93 26.62 -10.01
N CYS A 18 17.51 26.94 -8.78
CA CYS A 18 16.24 27.60 -8.49
C CYS A 18 16.48 29.05 -8.05
N PRO A 19 15.77 30.04 -8.62
CA PRO A 19 15.79 31.41 -8.11
C PRO A 19 15.51 31.46 -6.61
N ASN A 20 16.43 32.07 -5.86
CA ASN A 20 16.39 32.20 -4.39
C ASN A 20 16.41 30.87 -3.61
N GLY A 21 16.84 29.75 -4.22
CA GLY A 21 16.89 28.46 -3.53
C GLY A 21 15.50 27.91 -3.16
N GLU A 22 14.46 28.27 -3.92
CA GLU A 22 13.08 27.87 -3.62
C GLU A 22 12.90 26.35 -3.72
N ILE A 23 12.21 25.76 -2.74
CA ILE A 23 11.80 24.35 -2.70
C ILE A 23 10.33 24.29 -2.31
N ARG A 24 9.55 23.43 -2.96
CA ARG A 24 8.15 23.14 -2.58
C ARG A 24 7.97 21.66 -2.27
N LEU A 25 7.02 21.36 -1.39
CA LEU A 25 6.63 19.99 -1.04
C LEU A 25 5.21 19.71 -1.52
N THR A 26 4.91 18.46 -1.84
CA THR A 26 3.57 18.02 -2.25
C THR A 26 2.87 17.24 -1.13
N VAL A 27 1.55 17.04 -1.27
CA VAL A 27 0.78 16.23 -0.32
C VAL A 27 1.08 14.73 -0.45
N GLU A 28 1.64 14.32 -1.59
CA GLU A 28 2.17 12.99 -1.90
C GLU A 28 3.58 12.77 -1.30
N GLN A 29 4.08 13.71 -0.50
CA GLN A 29 5.42 13.64 0.12
C GLN A 29 6.57 13.75 -0.88
N ASN A 30 6.34 14.38 -2.05
CA ASN A 30 7.37 14.67 -3.05
C ASN A 30 7.96 16.09 -2.89
N VAL A 31 9.06 16.33 -3.60
CA VAL A 31 9.78 17.61 -3.63
C VAL A 31 9.74 18.19 -5.03
N ILE A 32 9.48 19.50 -5.14
CA ILE A 32 9.50 20.27 -6.38
C ILE A 32 10.60 21.32 -6.29
N LEU A 33 11.41 21.39 -7.34
CA LEU A 33 12.36 22.47 -7.62
C LEU A 33 11.73 23.42 -8.64
N PRO A 34 11.04 24.50 -8.21
CA PRO A 34 10.30 25.38 -9.10
C PRO A 34 11.22 26.38 -9.81
N ASN A 35 10.73 26.92 -10.92
CA ASN A 35 11.33 28.06 -11.62
C ASN A 35 12.77 27.85 -12.12
N VAL A 36 13.19 26.59 -12.32
CA VAL A 36 14.46 26.27 -12.98
C VAL A 36 14.46 26.85 -14.40
N PRO A 37 15.44 27.68 -14.78
CA PRO A 37 15.55 28.20 -16.14
C PRO A 37 15.62 27.06 -17.16
N ASN A 38 14.93 27.18 -18.29
CA ASN A 38 14.88 26.11 -19.30
C ASN A 38 16.27 25.65 -19.78
N ASP A 39 17.22 26.58 -19.89
CA ASP A 39 18.58 26.30 -20.33
C ASP A 39 19.37 25.46 -19.31
N ASP A 40 18.96 25.47 -18.04
CA ASP A 40 19.61 24.74 -16.95
C ASP A 40 19.01 23.36 -16.67
N VAL A 41 17.82 23.05 -17.23
CA VAL A 41 17.10 21.78 -16.97
C VAL A 41 17.96 20.57 -17.34
N VAL A 42 18.65 20.61 -18.48
CA VAL A 42 19.52 19.50 -18.90
C VAL A 42 20.68 19.30 -17.93
N ALA A 43 21.24 20.40 -17.40
CA ALA A 43 22.33 20.33 -16.42
C ALA A 43 21.83 19.79 -15.06
N LEU A 44 20.67 20.27 -14.59
CA LEU A 44 20.02 19.77 -13.38
C LEU A 44 19.75 18.25 -13.48
N LEU A 45 19.16 17.80 -14.57
CA LEU A 45 18.85 16.39 -14.79
C LEU A 45 20.09 15.51 -14.91
N ALA A 46 21.28 16.07 -15.17
CA ALA A 46 22.54 15.34 -15.19
C ALA A 46 23.24 15.27 -13.81
N GLU A 47 22.70 15.93 -12.79
CA GLU A 47 23.33 15.96 -11.46
C GLU A 47 23.39 14.56 -10.83
N PRO A 48 24.53 14.16 -10.23
CA PRO A 48 24.65 12.86 -9.56
C PRO A 48 23.60 12.63 -8.48
N ALA A 49 23.11 13.71 -7.84
CA ALA A 49 22.06 13.65 -6.84
C ALA A 49 20.72 13.11 -7.37
N LEU A 50 20.46 13.19 -8.68
CA LEU A 50 19.21 12.73 -9.31
C LEU A 50 19.38 11.43 -10.13
N ASN A 51 20.59 10.88 -10.20
CA ASN A 51 20.96 9.81 -11.11
C ASN A 51 21.59 8.60 -10.40
N GLY A 52 21.80 7.51 -11.15
CA GLY A 52 22.45 6.29 -10.66
C GLY A 52 21.62 5.62 -9.56
N ASP A 53 22.27 5.31 -8.44
CA ASP A 53 21.62 4.68 -7.28
C ASP A 53 20.94 5.69 -6.33
N SER A 54 20.79 6.94 -6.75
CA SER A 54 20.10 7.94 -5.94
C SER A 54 18.62 7.60 -5.77
N ARG A 55 18.11 7.82 -4.55
CA ARG A 55 16.68 7.73 -4.23
C ARG A 55 15.88 8.95 -4.69
N LEU A 56 16.55 10.04 -5.08
CA LEU A 56 15.92 11.29 -5.52
C LEU A 56 15.66 11.29 -7.04
N SER A 57 15.09 10.21 -7.56
CA SER A 57 14.76 10.09 -8.98
C SER A 57 13.66 11.08 -9.36
N VAL A 58 13.82 11.73 -10.52
CA VAL A 58 12.76 12.54 -11.16
C VAL A 58 11.73 11.68 -11.91
N GLU A 59 12.03 10.40 -12.12
CA GLU A 59 11.16 9.40 -12.74
C GLU A 59 10.99 8.20 -11.78
N PRO A 60 10.32 8.37 -10.63
CA PRO A 60 10.16 7.30 -9.64
C PRO A 60 9.20 6.19 -10.11
N GLY A 61 8.45 6.40 -11.20
CA GLY A 61 7.45 5.48 -11.73
C GLY A 61 6.07 5.65 -11.11
N ALA A 62 5.08 4.99 -11.74
CA ALA A 62 3.65 5.16 -11.48
C ALA A 62 3.17 4.77 -10.07
N ILE A 63 3.96 3.95 -9.35
CA ILE A 63 3.64 3.48 -8.00
C ILE A 63 4.45 4.24 -6.95
N VAL A 64 5.79 4.19 -7.04
CA VAL A 64 6.67 4.74 -5.99
C VAL A 64 6.49 6.25 -5.87
N GLY A 65 6.32 6.97 -6.99
CA GLY A 65 6.09 8.42 -6.97
C GLY A 65 4.76 8.84 -6.32
N ASN A 66 3.82 7.91 -6.18
CA ASN A 66 2.48 8.15 -5.66
C ASN A 66 2.24 7.43 -4.31
N LEU A 67 3.33 7.01 -3.65
CA LEU A 67 3.29 6.33 -2.36
C LEU A 67 3.29 7.34 -1.20
N VAL A 68 2.22 7.33 -0.41
CA VAL A 68 2.14 8.05 0.86
C VAL A 68 2.19 7.06 2.00
N SER A 69 3.03 7.31 3.01
CA SER A 69 3.04 6.49 4.22
C SER A 69 3.12 7.36 5.46
N CYS A 70 2.44 6.98 6.55
CA CYS A 70 2.54 7.69 7.82
C CYS A 70 3.83 7.33 8.57
N THR A 71 3.99 7.84 9.79
CA THR A 71 5.19 7.62 10.62
C THR A 71 5.45 6.16 10.96
N GLY A 72 4.39 5.38 11.21
CA GLY A 72 4.47 3.96 11.60
C GLY A 72 4.96 3.73 13.04
N ALA A 73 4.89 2.47 13.49
CA ALA A 73 5.22 2.05 14.87
C ALA A 73 6.68 2.22 15.25
N GLN A 74 7.57 2.52 14.29
CA GLN A 74 8.96 2.87 14.61
C GLN A 74 9.06 4.12 15.48
N PHE A 75 8.18 5.12 15.26
CA PHE A 75 8.22 6.38 16.02
C PHE A 75 6.85 6.86 16.54
N CYS A 76 5.74 6.33 16.04
CA CYS A 76 4.40 6.68 16.50
C CYS A 76 3.89 5.67 17.53
N GLY A 77 3.65 6.11 18.77
CA GLY A 77 3.10 5.26 19.84
C GLY A 77 1.64 4.82 19.65
N LEU A 78 0.94 5.34 18.65
CA LEU A 78 -0.44 4.95 18.30
C LEU A 78 -0.49 3.93 17.15
N ALA A 79 0.62 3.73 16.44
CA ALA A 79 0.65 2.85 15.29
C ALA A 79 0.69 1.38 15.74
N MET A 80 -0.11 0.54 15.09
CA MET A 80 -0.14 -0.90 15.34
C MET A 80 0.93 -1.66 14.56
N ILE A 81 1.40 -1.07 13.45
CA ILE A 81 2.42 -1.66 12.57
C ILE A 81 3.45 -0.60 12.17
N GLU A 82 4.65 -1.04 11.81
CA GLU A 82 5.60 -0.22 11.06
C GLU A 82 5.06 0.00 9.63
N THR A 83 5.33 1.16 9.03
CA THR A 83 4.80 1.49 7.70
C THR A 83 5.82 1.99 6.71
N LYS A 84 6.93 2.62 7.13
CA LYS A 84 7.84 3.26 6.17
C LYS A 84 8.73 2.24 5.47
N GLY A 85 9.27 1.26 6.20
CA GLY A 85 10.11 0.21 5.61
C GLY A 85 9.33 -0.67 4.64
N PRO A 86 8.24 -1.34 5.11
CA PRO A 86 7.42 -2.18 4.24
C PRO A 86 6.81 -1.42 3.06
N ALA A 87 6.42 -0.15 3.22
CA ALA A 87 5.90 0.63 2.10
C ALA A 87 6.95 0.88 1.02
N GLU A 88 8.17 1.29 1.41
CA GLU A 88 9.27 1.49 0.44
C GLU A 88 9.61 0.17 -0.28
N GLU A 89 9.71 -0.95 0.46
CA GLU A 89 10.06 -2.26 -0.11
C GLU A 89 8.98 -2.82 -1.03
N ILE A 90 7.73 -2.88 -0.58
CA ILE A 90 6.64 -3.48 -1.34
C ILE A 90 6.30 -2.64 -2.58
N ALA A 91 6.32 -1.31 -2.48
CA ALA A 91 6.08 -0.45 -3.63
C ALA A 91 7.18 -0.59 -4.69
N ALA A 92 8.46 -0.67 -4.28
CA ALA A 92 9.57 -0.90 -5.20
C ALA A 92 9.45 -2.26 -5.91
N GLN A 93 9.10 -3.31 -5.16
CA GLN A 93 8.88 -4.64 -5.75
C GLN A 93 7.68 -4.65 -6.71
N ALA A 94 6.56 -4.01 -6.35
CA ALA A 94 5.41 -3.90 -7.25
C ALA A 94 5.80 -3.14 -8.53
N GLN A 95 6.45 -1.99 -8.40
CA GLN A 95 6.92 -1.16 -9.53
C GLN A 95 7.85 -1.93 -10.46
N GLN A 96 8.74 -2.76 -9.91
CA GLN A 96 9.65 -3.58 -10.69
C GLN A 96 8.92 -4.67 -11.48
N ARG A 97 7.81 -5.21 -10.95
CA ARG A 97 7.14 -6.41 -11.48
C ARG A 97 6.02 -6.13 -12.48
N MET A 98 5.63 -4.87 -12.69
CA MET A 98 4.52 -4.53 -13.59
C MET A 98 4.78 -3.30 -14.44
N VAL A 99 3.92 -3.12 -15.45
CA VAL A 99 3.80 -1.94 -16.30
C VAL A 99 2.42 -1.33 -16.07
N LEU A 100 2.37 0.01 -16.03
CA LEU A 100 1.17 0.79 -15.77
C LEU A 100 1.13 1.99 -16.72
N ASP A 101 -0.01 2.21 -17.35
CA ASP A 101 -0.26 3.36 -18.23
C ASP A 101 -0.79 4.58 -17.46
N ARG A 102 -0.95 4.45 -16.14
CA ARG A 102 -1.42 5.51 -15.24
C ARG A 102 -0.79 5.39 -13.87
N ASP A 103 -0.77 6.51 -13.17
CA ASP A 103 -0.43 6.57 -11.76
C ASP A 103 -1.47 5.83 -10.89
N VAL A 104 -0.96 5.18 -9.84
CA VAL A 104 -1.76 4.52 -8.81
C VAL A 104 -1.34 5.04 -7.44
N ARG A 105 -2.23 5.79 -6.78
CA ARG A 105 -1.99 6.35 -5.45
C ARG A 105 -2.13 5.27 -4.40
N ILE A 106 -1.01 4.95 -3.75
CA ILE A 106 -0.98 3.98 -2.64
C ILE A 106 -0.75 4.74 -1.34
N HIS A 107 -1.72 4.68 -0.43
CA HIS A 107 -1.62 5.36 0.85
C HIS A 107 -1.58 4.36 2.00
N TRP A 108 -0.62 4.49 2.89
CA TRP A 108 -0.38 3.56 3.99
C TRP A 108 -0.43 4.26 5.35
N THR A 109 -1.29 3.78 6.24
CA THR A 109 -1.34 4.19 7.65
C THR A 109 -1.11 3.01 8.59
N GLY A 110 -0.45 3.24 9.73
CA GLY A 110 -0.14 2.19 10.71
C GLY A 110 -1.28 1.91 11.69
N CYS A 111 -2.34 2.73 11.69
CA CYS A 111 -3.50 2.59 12.57
C CYS A 111 -4.74 3.34 12.00
N PRO A 112 -5.93 3.17 12.62
CA PRO A 112 -7.19 3.72 12.13
C PRO A 112 -7.31 5.25 12.13
N ASN A 113 -6.34 5.97 12.71
CA ASN A 113 -6.30 7.44 12.67
C ASN A 113 -6.14 8.00 11.25
N SER A 114 -5.71 7.17 10.30
CA SER A 114 -5.64 7.50 8.87
C SER A 114 -4.85 8.78 8.55
N CYS A 115 -3.70 8.98 9.21
CA CYS A 115 -2.82 10.12 8.88
C CYS A 115 -2.35 10.09 7.41
N GLY A 116 -2.29 8.89 6.80
CA GLY A 116 -2.01 8.72 5.37
C GLY A 116 -3.24 8.82 4.47
N GLN A 117 -4.45 9.07 4.99
CA GLN A 117 -5.68 9.24 4.21
C GLN A 117 -6.03 8.04 3.31
N VAL A 118 -6.04 6.83 3.87
CA VAL A 118 -6.18 5.59 3.09
C VAL A 118 -7.50 5.46 2.34
N GLN A 119 -8.57 6.07 2.85
CA GLN A 119 -9.89 6.04 2.22
C GLN A 119 -9.98 6.89 0.94
N ALA A 120 -9.02 7.79 0.72
CA ALA A 120 -9.00 8.75 -0.38
C ALA A 120 -8.06 8.35 -1.54
N ALA A 121 -7.37 7.23 -1.38
CA ALA A 121 -6.38 6.71 -2.31
C ALA A 121 -6.97 5.65 -3.23
N ASP A 122 -6.32 5.45 -4.38
CA ASP A 122 -6.67 4.37 -5.30
C ASP A 122 -6.56 3.03 -4.56
N ILE A 123 -5.48 2.85 -3.79
CA ILE A 123 -5.29 1.74 -2.86
C ILE A 123 -4.89 2.28 -1.48
N GLY A 124 -5.70 1.99 -0.48
CA GLY A 124 -5.48 2.34 0.92
C GLY A 124 -5.06 1.13 1.75
N LEU A 125 -3.99 1.25 2.55
CA LEU A 125 -3.47 0.20 3.42
C LEU A 125 -3.50 0.65 4.88
N MET A 126 -4.42 0.09 5.66
CA MET A 126 -4.60 0.42 7.08
C MET A 126 -4.07 -0.69 7.98
N GLY A 127 -3.10 -0.35 8.81
CA GLY A 127 -2.51 -1.25 9.79
C GLY A 127 -3.50 -1.80 10.81
N GLY A 128 -3.35 -3.08 11.12
CA GLY A 128 -4.13 -3.79 12.12
C GLY A 128 -3.64 -5.22 12.34
N PRO A 129 -4.34 -6.02 13.15
CA PRO A 129 -4.00 -7.41 13.34
C PRO A 129 -4.40 -8.25 12.12
N ALA A 130 -3.49 -9.12 11.68
CA ALA A 130 -3.77 -10.24 10.80
C ALA A 130 -3.56 -11.57 11.55
N LYS A 131 -3.97 -12.68 10.94
CA LYS A 131 -3.74 -14.01 11.48
C LYS A 131 -2.97 -14.84 10.46
N LYS A 132 -1.91 -15.53 10.92
CA LYS A 132 -1.17 -16.48 10.10
C LYS A 132 -0.85 -17.74 10.90
N GLU A 133 -0.82 -18.88 10.22
CA GLU A 133 -0.42 -20.14 10.82
C GLU A 133 1.11 -20.19 10.95
N ILE A 134 1.60 -20.35 12.18
CA ILE A 134 3.03 -20.48 12.48
C ILE A 134 3.19 -21.68 13.41
N ASN A 135 3.85 -22.73 12.93
CA ASN A 135 4.07 -24.00 13.64
C ASN A 135 2.75 -24.69 14.07
N GLY A 136 1.77 -24.81 13.16
CA GLY A 136 0.50 -25.48 13.44
C GLY A 136 -0.48 -24.70 14.33
N LYS A 137 -0.18 -23.41 14.60
CA LYS A 137 -1.01 -22.55 15.45
C LYS A 137 -1.25 -21.21 14.78
N MET A 138 -2.50 -20.76 14.81
CA MET A 138 -2.86 -19.40 14.37
C MET A 138 -2.33 -18.37 15.36
N LYS A 139 -1.45 -17.49 14.89
CA LYS A 139 -0.91 -16.37 15.68
C LYS A 139 -1.35 -15.04 15.09
N ALA A 140 -1.50 -14.05 15.96
CA ALA A 140 -1.69 -12.67 15.54
C ALA A 140 -0.35 -12.12 15.04
N VAL A 141 -0.37 -11.54 13.84
CA VAL A 141 0.80 -10.93 13.19
C VAL A 141 0.44 -9.52 12.70
N PRO A 142 1.42 -8.63 12.51
CA PRO A 142 1.20 -7.35 11.83
C PRO A 142 0.57 -7.55 10.46
N GLY A 143 -0.49 -6.81 10.18
CA GLY A 143 -1.20 -6.90 8.92
C GLY A 143 -1.89 -5.62 8.52
N VAL A 144 -2.59 -5.69 7.39
CA VAL A 144 -3.31 -4.56 6.82
C VAL A 144 -4.74 -4.93 6.42
N LYS A 145 -5.60 -3.93 6.46
CA LYS A 145 -6.86 -3.89 5.72
C LYS A 145 -6.62 -3.06 4.46
N MET A 146 -7.08 -3.56 3.33
CA MET A 146 -6.93 -2.92 2.02
C MET A 146 -8.27 -2.31 1.58
N PHE A 147 -8.22 -1.04 1.22
CA PHE A 147 -9.31 -0.23 0.68
C PHE A 147 -9.00 0.02 -0.79
N VAL A 148 -10.00 -0.03 -1.66
CA VAL A 148 -9.79 0.11 -3.11
C VAL A 148 -10.80 1.08 -3.71
N GLY A 149 -10.33 1.95 -4.60
CA GLY A 149 -11.17 2.85 -5.40
C GLY A 149 -11.48 4.21 -4.75
N GLY A 150 -10.71 4.62 -3.74
CA GLY A 150 -10.86 5.93 -3.12
C GLY A 150 -10.39 7.07 -4.04
N THR A 151 -11.18 8.14 -4.14
CA THR A 151 -10.87 9.29 -5.01
C THR A 151 -11.16 10.62 -4.32
N ILE A 152 -10.48 11.67 -4.76
CA ILE A 152 -10.64 13.05 -4.32
C ILE A 152 -10.97 13.94 -5.54
N GLY A 153 -11.50 15.13 -5.29
CA GLY A 153 -11.91 16.08 -6.34
C GLY A 153 -13.43 16.29 -6.40
N GLU A 154 -13.90 16.93 -7.46
CA GLU A 154 -15.32 17.34 -7.62
C GLU A 154 -16.31 16.17 -7.49
N HIS A 155 -15.89 14.97 -7.90
CA HIS A 155 -16.67 13.73 -7.82
C HIS A 155 -16.00 12.66 -6.95
N GLY A 156 -15.17 13.10 -6.00
CA GLY A 156 -14.41 12.20 -5.12
C GLY A 156 -15.33 11.32 -4.28
N LYS A 157 -15.01 10.02 -4.23
CA LYS A 157 -15.66 9.02 -3.40
C LYS A 157 -14.66 8.42 -2.44
N LEU A 158 -14.91 8.55 -1.14
CA LEU A 158 -14.11 7.87 -0.13
C LEU A 158 -14.53 6.41 0.00
N GLN A 159 -13.55 5.53 0.16
CA GLN A 159 -13.80 4.14 0.46
C GLN A 159 -13.80 3.90 1.98
N LEU A 160 -14.99 3.69 2.55
CA LEU A 160 -15.17 3.58 4.00
C LEU A 160 -14.99 2.15 4.52
N ASP A 161 -15.23 1.18 3.66
CA ASP A 161 -15.12 -0.24 3.98
C ASP A 161 -13.88 -0.85 3.31
N ALA A 162 -13.19 -1.73 4.03
CA ALA A 162 -12.08 -2.45 3.47
C ALA A 162 -12.60 -3.58 2.58
N GLU A 163 -12.08 -3.64 1.34
CA GLU A 163 -12.37 -4.71 0.39
C GLU A 163 -11.78 -6.05 0.91
N ILE A 164 -10.56 -5.99 1.44
CA ILE A 164 -9.87 -7.16 1.99
C ILE A 164 -9.33 -6.82 3.38
N GLY A 165 -9.65 -7.65 4.37
CA GLY A 165 -9.23 -7.45 5.76
C GLY A 165 -8.23 -8.49 6.25
N GLY A 166 -7.21 -8.03 6.98
CA GLY A 166 -6.35 -8.92 7.77
C GLY A 166 -5.27 -9.64 6.97
N ILE A 167 -4.70 -8.98 5.96
CA ILE A 167 -3.58 -9.48 5.15
C ILE A 167 -2.29 -9.35 5.98
N PRO A 168 -1.56 -10.43 6.29
CA PRO A 168 -0.22 -10.31 6.87
C PRO A 168 0.69 -9.48 5.97
N ILE A 169 1.54 -8.62 6.54
CA ILE A 169 2.39 -7.71 5.73
C ILE A 169 3.29 -8.50 4.76
N GLU A 170 3.81 -9.64 5.19
CA GLU A 170 4.64 -10.53 4.37
C GLU A 170 3.91 -11.14 3.16
N ASP A 171 2.58 -11.21 3.21
CA ASP A 171 1.76 -11.74 2.11
C ASP A 171 1.14 -10.62 1.27
N LEU A 172 1.44 -9.34 1.57
CA LEU A 172 0.75 -8.20 0.97
C LEU A 172 1.09 -7.96 -0.50
N LEU A 173 2.34 -8.18 -0.91
CA LEU A 173 2.79 -7.89 -2.27
C LEU A 173 1.90 -8.54 -3.35
N PRO A 174 1.63 -9.86 -3.34
CA PRO A 174 0.80 -10.46 -4.38
C PRO A 174 -0.65 -9.98 -4.34
N HIS A 175 -1.22 -9.70 -3.16
CA HIS A 175 -2.55 -9.07 -3.06
C HIS A 175 -2.57 -7.68 -3.69
N LEU A 176 -1.54 -6.88 -3.45
CA LEU A 176 -1.40 -5.56 -4.04
C LEU A 176 -1.27 -5.66 -5.56
N MET A 177 -0.43 -6.56 -6.06
CA MET A 177 -0.24 -6.77 -7.49
C MET A 177 -1.53 -7.18 -8.19
N ASP A 178 -2.25 -8.16 -7.63
CA ASP A 178 -3.53 -8.61 -8.20
C ASP A 178 -4.56 -7.48 -8.24
N THR A 179 -4.65 -6.68 -7.17
CA THR A 179 -5.54 -5.50 -7.11
C THR A 179 -5.19 -4.47 -8.17
N ILE A 180 -3.89 -4.21 -8.40
CA ILE A 180 -3.45 -3.27 -9.44
C ILE A 180 -3.81 -3.79 -10.84
N VAL A 181 -3.67 -5.09 -11.09
CA VAL A 181 -4.04 -5.70 -12.37
C VAL A 181 -5.54 -5.62 -12.61
N THR A 182 -6.35 -6.00 -11.61
CA THR A 182 -7.81 -6.13 -11.76
C THR A 182 -8.54 -4.80 -11.78
N GLU A 183 -8.14 -3.86 -10.93
CA GLU A 183 -8.87 -2.60 -10.72
C GLU A 183 -8.24 -1.40 -11.43
N PHE A 184 -6.95 -1.46 -11.75
CA PHE A 184 -6.19 -0.32 -12.28
C PHE A 184 -5.49 -0.59 -13.62
N GLY A 185 -5.66 -1.79 -14.19
CA GLY A 185 -5.14 -2.13 -15.52
C GLY A 185 -3.63 -2.36 -15.56
N GLY A 186 -3.00 -2.71 -14.44
CA GLY A 186 -1.59 -3.10 -14.42
C GLY A 186 -1.33 -4.37 -15.22
N ILE A 187 -0.17 -4.43 -15.87
CA ILE A 187 0.27 -5.60 -16.62
C ILE A 187 1.49 -6.20 -15.93
N ILE A 188 1.38 -7.43 -15.43
CA ILE A 188 2.51 -8.15 -14.86
C ILE A 188 3.55 -8.43 -15.96
N LYS A 189 4.82 -8.14 -15.67
CA LYS A 189 5.89 -8.41 -16.63
C LYS A 189 6.05 -9.93 -16.85
N PRO A 190 6.44 -10.37 -18.06
CA PRO A 190 6.47 -11.79 -18.41
C PRO A 190 7.25 -12.68 -17.44
N GLU A 191 8.35 -12.17 -16.89
CA GLU A 191 9.21 -12.89 -15.94
C GLU A 191 8.55 -13.19 -14.57
N TYR A 192 7.46 -12.48 -14.22
CA TYR A 192 6.71 -12.69 -12.97
C TYR A 192 5.30 -13.27 -13.21
N ALA A 193 4.91 -13.52 -14.46
CA ALA A 193 3.56 -13.93 -14.81
C ALA A 193 3.19 -15.31 -14.25
N GLU A 194 4.14 -16.25 -14.21
CA GLU A 194 3.93 -17.59 -13.66
C GLU A 194 3.71 -17.54 -12.15
N GLU A 195 4.55 -16.80 -11.42
CA GLU A 195 4.45 -16.61 -9.97
C GLU A 195 3.09 -16.02 -9.59
N HIS A 196 2.66 -14.98 -10.32
CA HIS A 196 1.35 -14.36 -10.11
C HIS A 196 0.19 -15.34 -10.39
N ALA A 197 0.26 -16.10 -11.49
CA ALA A 197 -0.77 -17.08 -11.84
C ALA A 197 -0.82 -18.25 -10.83
N ALA A 198 0.33 -18.68 -10.31
CA ALA A 198 0.40 -19.70 -9.26
C ALA A 198 -0.28 -19.21 -7.97
N TRP A 199 0.00 -17.98 -7.56
CA TRP A 199 -0.66 -17.35 -6.42
C TRP A 199 -2.17 -17.24 -6.62
N GLN A 200 -2.63 -16.82 -7.81
CA GLN A 200 -4.08 -16.73 -8.10
C GLN A 200 -4.78 -18.09 -7.96
N ARG A 201 -4.16 -19.17 -8.43
CA ARG A 201 -4.70 -20.54 -8.25
C ARG A 201 -4.83 -20.91 -6.78
N GLU A 202 -3.80 -20.63 -5.98
CA GLU A 202 -3.82 -20.86 -4.53
C GLU A 202 -4.95 -20.07 -3.85
N GLN A 203 -5.15 -18.80 -4.22
CA GLN A 203 -6.24 -17.98 -3.65
C GLN A 203 -7.63 -18.53 -3.98
N VAL A 204 -7.83 -19.13 -5.15
CA VAL A 204 -9.10 -19.80 -5.50
C VAL A 204 -9.37 -20.97 -4.55
N GLU A 205 -8.35 -21.79 -4.27
CA GLU A 205 -8.46 -22.92 -3.34
C GLU A 205 -8.73 -22.47 -1.91
N ILE A 206 -8.02 -21.44 -1.44
CA ILE A 206 -8.22 -20.85 -0.10
C ILE A 206 -9.64 -20.29 0.03
N LYS A 207 -10.12 -19.52 -0.95
CA LYS A 207 -11.48 -18.96 -0.93
C LYS A 207 -12.54 -20.07 -0.91
N ALA A 208 -12.35 -21.14 -1.68
CA ALA A 208 -13.24 -22.30 -1.67
C ALA A 208 -13.26 -23.02 -0.31
N ALA A 209 -12.09 -23.23 0.30
CA ALA A 209 -11.97 -23.85 1.62
C ALA A 209 -12.63 -23.00 2.72
N LEU A 210 -12.40 -21.68 2.72
CA LEU A 210 -13.01 -20.74 3.67
C LEU A 210 -14.54 -20.69 3.51
N ALA A 211 -15.05 -20.69 2.28
CA ALA A 211 -16.49 -20.75 2.02
C ALA A 211 -17.12 -22.04 2.54
N ALA A 212 -16.44 -23.19 2.35
CA ALA A 212 -16.89 -24.47 2.87
C ALA A 212 -16.88 -24.51 4.41
N GLU A 213 -15.86 -23.93 5.06
CA GLU A 213 -15.81 -23.84 6.52
C GLU A 213 -16.88 -22.89 7.08
N ALA A 214 -17.12 -21.75 6.42
CA ALA A 214 -18.18 -20.82 6.79
C ALA A 214 -19.57 -21.46 6.69
N ALA A 215 -19.84 -22.22 5.62
CA ALA A 215 -21.08 -22.98 5.45
C ALA A 215 -21.27 -24.03 6.56
N LYS A 216 -20.20 -24.77 6.94
CA LYS A 216 -20.25 -25.72 8.06
C LYS A 216 -20.55 -25.03 9.40
N LYS A 217 -19.93 -23.88 9.67
CA LYS A 217 -20.19 -23.09 10.89
C LYS A 217 -21.62 -22.55 10.93
N ALA A 218 -22.14 -22.07 9.80
CA ALA A 218 -23.52 -21.60 9.69
C ALA A 218 -24.52 -22.74 9.98
N ALA A 219 -24.35 -23.88 9.33
CA ALA A 219 -25.21 -25.06 9.55
C ALA A 219 -25.17 -25.55 11.01
N LYS A 220 -23.98 -25.57 11.64
CA LYS A 220 -23.86 -25.90 13.07
C LYS A 220 -24.61 -24.91 13.95
N LYS A 221 -24.51 -23.61 13.66
CA LYS A 221 -25.17 -22.54 14.43
C LYS A 221 -26.69 -22.59 14.28
N GLU A 222 -27.21 -22.93 13.10
CA GLU A 222 -28.63 -23.18 12.87
C GLU A 222 -29.12 -24.40 13.66
N ALA A 223 -28.39 -25.53 13.59
CA ALA A 223 -28.74 -26.73 14.35
C ALA A 223 -28.73 -26.49 15.87
N GLU A 224 -27.76 -25.73 16.40
CA GLU A 224 -27.71 -25.33 17.81
C GLU A 224 -28.88 -24.39 18.18
N ALA A 225 -29.27 -23.48 17.29
CA ALA A 225 -30.40 -22.59 17.51
C ALA A 225 -31.74 -23.36 17.52
N GLU A 226 -31.93 -24.30 16.60
CA GLU A 226 -33.13 -25.16 16.55
C GLU A 226 -33.22 -26.08 17.78
N ALA A 227 -32.10 -26.65 18.22
CA ALA A 227 -32.05 -27.47 19.43
C ALA A 227 -32.41 -26.66 20.69
N LYS A 228 -31.96 -25.40 20.76
CA LYS A 228 -32.27 -24.49 21.87
C LYS A 228 -33.74 -24.04 21.86
N ALA A 229 -34.34 -23.89 20.68
CA ALA A 229 -35.77 -23.54 20.54
C ALA A 229 -36.72 -24.70 20.89
N LYS A 230 -36.27 -25.96 20.78
CA LYS A 230 -37.04 -27.17 21.16
C LYS A 230 -36.86 -27.60 22.61
N ALA A 231 -36.02 -26.91 23.40
CA ALA A 231 -35.84 -27.22 24.81
C ALA A 231 -37.09 -26.81 25.62
N PRO A 232 -37.70 -27.70 26.42
CA PRO A 232 -38.89 -27.37 27.17
C PRO A 232 -38.59 -26.29 28.22
N SER A 233 -39.47 -25.29 28.32
CA SER A 233 -39.40 -24.29 29.38
C SER A 233 -39.60 -24.98 30.73
N LEU A 234 -38.57 -24.99 31.56
CA LEU A 234 -38.68 -25.43 32.95
C LEU A 234 -39.58 -24.43 33.69
N SER A 235 -40.83 -24.82 33.90
CA SER A 235 -41.80 -24.21 34.83
C SER A 235 -41.59 -24.73 36.24
#